data_AF-A0A9D0XSX5-F1
#
_entry.id   AF-A0A9D0XSX5-F1
#
_cell.length_a   1.000
_cell.length_b   1.000
_cell.length_c   1.000
_cell.angle_alpha   90.00
_cell.angle_beta   90.00
_cell.angle_gamma   90.00
#
_symmetry.space_group_name_H-M   'P 1'
#
loop_
_entity.id
_entity.type
_entity.pdbx_description
1 polymer ?
#
loop_
_entity_poly.entity_id
_entity_poly.type
_entity_poly.pdbx_seq_one_letter_code
_entity_poly.pdbx_strand_id
1 'polypeptide(L)' 'MRLLHTMLRVGNLEKSIAFYTEVMGMQLLRQKEYPKGEFTLAFLGYGNEEENTVLELTYNW' A
#
# COMPACT_ATOMS: atom_id res chain seq x y z
N MET A 1 10.69 16.38 11.69
CA MET A 1 10.92 14.95 11.36
C MET A 1 9.56 14.28 11.31
N ARG A 2 9.19 13.59 10.21
CA ARG A 2 7.86 12.96 10.02
C ARG A 2 8.03 11.52 9.54
N LEU A 3 7.18 10.61 10.01
CA LEU A 3 7.06 9.25 9.48
C LEU A 3 6.22 9.28 8.20
N LEU A 4 6.80 8.83 7.09
CA LEU A 4 6.13 8.86 5.78
C LEU A 4 5.25 7.64 5.56
N HIS A 5 5.84 6.45 5.67
CA HIS A 5 5.13 5.19 5.51
C HIS A 5 5.82 4.06 6.27
N THR A 6 5.07 2.99 6.50
CA THR A 6 5.63 1.67 6.86
C THR A 6 5.39 0.73 5.69
N MET A 7 6.41 -0.04 5.30
CA MET A 7 6.31 -1.00 4.21
C MET A 7 6.19 -2.43 4.74
N LEU A 8 5.23 -3.18 4.20
CA LEU A 8 5.05 -4.60 4.43
C LEU A 8 5.08 -5.35 3.10
N ARG A 9 5.82 -6.46 3.03
CA ARG A 9 5.68 -7.42 1.93
C ARG A 9 4.45 -8.28 2.16
N VAL A 10 3.68 -8.51 1.10
CA VAL A 10 2.47 -9.32 1.14
C VAL A 10 2.53 -10.45 0.12
N GLY A 11 1.89 -11.58 0.42
CA GLY A 11 1.82 -12.73 -0.49
C GLY A 11 0.68 -12.68 -1.50
N ASN A 12 -0.31 -11.82 -1.29
CA ASN A 12 -1.42 -11.58 -2.21
C ASN A 12 -1.88 -10.13 -2.11
N LEU A 13 -1.64 -9.35 -3.17
CA LEU A 13 -1.90 -7.91 -3.15
C LEU A 13 -3.38 -7.57 -3.06
N GLU A 14 -4.22 -8.23 -3.86
CA GLU A 14 -5.66 -7.96 -3.93
C GLU A 14 -6.35 -8.24 -2.58
N LYS A 15 -6.07 -9.39 -1.96
CA LYS A 15 -6.61 -9.74 -0.64
C LYS A 15 -6.14 -8.76 0.44
N SER A 16 -4.91 -8.28 0.33
CA SER A 16 -4.37 -7.32 1.30
C SER A 16 -5.05 -5.96 1.13
N ILE A 17 -5.19 -5.46 -0.10
CA ILE A 17 -5.93 -4.22 -0.39
C ILE A 17 -7.35 -4.35 0.15
N ALA A 18 -8.09 -5.41 -0.20
CA ALA A 18 -9.46 -5.62 0.26
C ALA A 18 -9.56 -5.61 1.79
N PHE A 19 -8.65 -6.29 2.49
CA PHE A 19 -8.63 -6.27 3.95
C PHE A 19 -8.46 -4.85 4.50
N TYR A 20 -7.48 -4.10 4.00
CA TYR A 20 -7.21 -2.75 4.50
C TYR A 20 -8.30 -1.75 4.10
N THR A 21 -8.97 -1.92 2.95
CA THR A 21 -10.04 -1.01 2.53
C THR A 21 -11.39 -1.35 3.14
N GLU A 22 -11.77 -2.62 3.16
CA GLU A 22 -13.13 -3.05 3.57
C GLU A 22 -13.25 -3.32 5.06
N VAL A 23 -12.19 -3.86 5.69
CA VAL A 23 -12.22 -4.19 7.12
C VAL A 23 -11.64 -3.05 7.95
N MET A 24 -10.52 -2.49 7.52
CA MET A 24 -9.83 -1.43 8.26
C MET A 24 -10.26 -0.02 7.85
N GLY A 25 -11.00 0.15 6.75
CA GLY A 25 -11.52 1.45 6.32
C GLY A 25 -10.48 2.40 5.73
N MET A 26 -9.33 1.89 5.27
CA MET A 26 -8.35 2.69 4.54
C MET A 26 -8.80 2.95 3.10
N GLN A 27 -8.16 3.91 2.45
CA GLN A 27 -8.31 4.18 1.03
C GLN A 27 -7.06 3.73 0.28
N LEU A 28 -7.24 3.13 -0.89
CA LEU A 28 -6.15 2.92 -1.84
C LEU A 28 -5.83 4.27 -2.50
N LEU A 29 -4.66 4.81 -2.18
CA LEU A 29 -4.23 6.15 -2.63
C LEU A 29 -3.52 6.06 -3.98
N ARG A 30 -2.66 5.05 -4.14
CA ARG A 30 -1.83 4.87 -5.34
C ARG A 30 -1.42 3.43 -5.50
N GLN A 31 -1.49 2.92 -6.72
CA GLN A 31 -0.95 1.61 -7.10
C GLN A 31 0.00 1.78 -8.29
N LYS A 32 1.12 1.04 -8.28
CA LYS A 32 2.10 1.10 -9.36
C LYS A 32 2.81 -0.22 -9.56
N GLU A 33 2.85 -0.66 -10.81
CA GLU A 33 3.56 -1.87 -11.23
C GLU A 33 4.96 -1.54 -11.74
N TYR A 34 5.88 -2.46 -11.50
CA TYR A 34 7.25 -2.40 -11.98
C TYR A 34 7.61 -3.72 -12.68
N PRO A 35 7.16 -3.95 -13.92
CA PRO A 35 7.31 -5.25 -14.60
C PRO A 35 8.75 -5.73 -14.74
N LYS A 36 9.70 -4.81 -14.96
CA LYS A 36 11.13 -5.15 -15.04
C LYS A 36 11.72 -5.65 -13.72
N GLY A 37 11.10 -5.27 -12.60
CA GLY A 37 11.52 -5.66 -11.26
C GLY A 37 10.66 -6.75 -10.66
N GLU A 38 9.61 -7.21 -11.36
CA GLU A 38 8.75 -8.31 -10.89
C GLU A 38 8.08 -7.99 -9.54
N PHE A 39 7.58 -6.75 -9.41
CA PHE A 39 6.79 -6.35 -8.23
C PHE A 39 5.77 -5.25 -8.51
N THR A 40 4.81 -5.16 -7.59
CA THR A 40 3.75 -4.13 -7.54
C THR A 40 3.70 -3.49 -6.17
N LEU A 41 3.53 -2.17 -6.13
CA LEU A 41 3.34 -1.39 -4.91
C LEU A 41 1.90 -0.89 -4.81
N ALA A 42 1.34 -0.88 -3.60
CA ALA A 42 0.09 -0.21 -3.28
C ALA A 42 0.25 0.63 -2.00
N PHE A 43 -0.19 1.88 -2.04
CA PHE A 43 -0.14 2.82 -0.92
C PHE A 43 -1.56 3.02 -0.40
N LEU A 44 -1.77 2.73 0.89
CA LEU A 44 -3.06 2.81 1.55
C LEU A 44 -2.99 3.68 2.80
N GLY A 45 -4.04 4.42 3.12
CA GLY A 45 -4.07 5.21 4.34
C GLY A 45 -5.45 5.78 4.66
N TYR A 46 -5.53 6.52 5.77
CA TYR A 46 -6.74 7.23 6.19
C TYR A 46 -6.79 8.68 5.67
N GLY A 47 -5.86 9.04 4.79
CA GLY A 47 -5.73 10.37 4.19
C GLY A 47 -4.57 10.41 3.20
N ASN A 48 -4.32 11.57 2.60
CA ASN A 48 -3.31 11.76 1.56
C ASN A 48 -1.86 11.48 2.07
N GLU A 49 -0.95 11.14 1.15
CA GLU A 49 0.47 10.80 1.44
C GLU A 49 1.29 12.01 1.96
N GLU A 50 0.85 13.26 1.70
CA GLU A 50 1.55 14.49 2.07
C GLU A 50 1.46 14.79 3.57
N GLU A 51 0.28 14.54 4.16
CA GLU A 51 -0.06 14.89 5.54
C GLU A 51 -0.12 13.68 6.48
N ASN A 52 -0.32 12.46 5.94
CA ASN A 52 -0.51 11.25 6.74
C ASN A 52 0.66 10.27 6.61
N THR A 53 0.81 9.41 7.62
CA THR A 53 1.64 8.21 7.50
C THR A 53 0.82 7.11 6.82
N VAL A 54 1.33 6.55 5.74
CA VAL A 54 0.60 5.56 4.92
C VAL A 54 1.23 4.16 5.02
N LEU A 55 0.48 3.15 4.63
CA LEU A 55 0.93 1.78 4.48
C LEU A 55 1.36 1.53 3.03
N GLU A 56 2.60 1.11 2.84
CA GLU A 56 3.07 0.60 1.56
C GLU A 56 3.01 -0.93 1.57
N LEU A 57 2.29 -1.51 0.62
CA LEU A 57 2.29 -2.94 0.36
C LEU A 57 3.16 -3.24 -0.84
N THR A 58 4.14 -4.12 -0.67
CA THR A 58 4.98 -4.64 -1.76
C THR A 58 4.62 -6.09 -2.05
N TYR A 59 4.17 -6.37 -3.27
CA TYR A 59 3.91 -7.72 -3.76
C TYR A 59 4.94 -8.06 -4.84
N ASN A 60 5.75 -9.10 -4.61
CA ASN A 60 6.71 -9.61 -5.60
C ASN A 60 6.09 -10.82 -6.28
N TRP A 61 6.20 -10.90 -7.61
CA TRP A 61 5.54 -11.90 -8.44
C TRP A 61 6.45 -12.41 -9.55
#